data_AF-A0A3D0ZYQ5-F1
#
_entry.id   AF-A0A3D0ZYQ5-F1
#
_cell.length_a   1.000
_cell.length_b   1.000
_cell.length_c   1.000
_cell.angle_alpha   90.00
_cell.angle_beta   90.00
_cell.angle_gamma   90.00
#
_symmetry.space_group_name_H-M   'P 1'
#
loop_
_entity.id
_entity.type
_entity.pdbx_description
1 polymer ?
#
loop_
_entity_poly.entity_id
_entity_poly.type
_entity_poly.pdbx_seq_one_letter_code
_entity_poly.pdbx_strand_id
1 'polypeptide(L)'
;MARNNKGRTKRAAPPAESTAITAETAGAQNAASTGLSYVVPTEFVELPSQGRYYPEGHALSGQEVVEIRHMTAKDEDILTSRSLLKKGLAIDRLIQNLLVDKTIDVNSLLVGDRNAILIQTRIHAYGPDYITRSICPSCGDVSESTFNLLEVENDTGEWADMNVDGPTEQGTFIVALPKTGLPVEVRLMNGHDEKHALKIIENRKKNKLAETSVTSQMKQYIVSIDGHTNRSEINKFVDNMPTLDAQYLRVAYNALVPNVDMALPFRCAECETESRLEVPFTADFFWPNR
;
A
#
# COMPACT_ATOMS: atom_id res chain seq x y z
N MET A 1 52.58 -12.04 -48.53
CA MET A 1 53.75 -11.14 -48.67
C MET A 1 53.24 -9.71 -48.48
N ALA A 2 53.54 -9.05 -47.35
CA ALA A 2 54.54 -7.98 -47.24
C ALA A 2 54.13 -6.75 -48.12
N ARG A 3 53.83 -5.53 -47.66
CA ARG A 3 54.44 -4.59 -46.69
C ARG A 3 53.47 -3.38 -46.63
N ASN A 4 53.13 -2.82 -45.47
CA ASN A 4 53.88 -1.87 -44.63
C ASN A 4 53.56 -0.39 -44.93
N ASN A 5 53.62 0.34 -43.82
CA ASN A 5 53.14 1.67 -43.46
C ASN A 5 54.19 2.78 -43.74
N LYS A 6 53.81 4.03 -43.42
CA LYS A 6 54.59 5.29 -43.20
C LYS A 6 54.77 6.13 -44.46
N GLY A 7 54.46 7.43 -44.51
CA GLY A 7 54.68 8.59 -43.60
C GLY A 7 54.96 9.78 -44.57
N ARG A 8 54.87 11.09 -44.29
CA ARG A 8 55.15 11.87 -43.09
C ARG A 8 54.98 13.38 -43.43
N THR A 9 54.21 14.10 -42.59
CA THR A 9 54.33 15.51 -42.12
C THR A 9 54.16 16.74 -43.03
N LYS A 10 53.39 17.73 -42.54
CA LYS A 10 53.92 18.98 -41.90
C LYS A 10 52.87 19.69 -41.00
N ARG A 11 53.38 20.24 -39.87
CA ARG A 11 52.80 21.05 -38.76
C ARG A 11 52.08 22.34 -39.26
N ALA A 12 51.18 23.00 -38.52
CA ALA A 12 51.33 23.53 -37.14
C ALA A 12 50.00 23.90 -36.44
N ALA A 13 50.05 24.01 -35.11
CA ALA A 13 49.07 24.50 -34.12
C ALA A 13 49.84 25.34 -33.06
N PRO A 14 49.26 25.85 -31.94
CA PRO A 14 48.05 26.66 -31.62
C PRO A 14 48.47 27.97 -30.86
N PRO A 15 47.64 28.76 -30.11
CA PRO A 15 47.05 28.45 -28.76
C PRO A 15 45.56 28.92 -28.58
N ALA A 16 44.68 28.38 -27.72
CA ALA A 16 44.50 28.49 -26.23
C ALA A 16 44.39 29.96 -25.73
N GLU A 17 43.51 30.43 -24.82
CA GLU A 17 42.51 29.88 -23.88
C GLU A 17 41.76 31.07 -23.19
N SER A 18 40.76 30.79 -22.32
CA SER A 18 40.24 31.63 -21.20
C SER A 18 39.08 32.62 -21.49
N THR A 19 38.00 32.82 -20.71
CA THR A 19 37.39 32.23 -19.49
C THR A 19 35.94 32.76 -19.31
N ALA A 20 35.06 31.90 -18.76
CA ALA A 20 34.04 32.11 -17.70
C ALA A 20 32.91 33.19 -17.73
N ILE A 21 31.66 32.67 -17.63
CA ILE A 21 30.50 33.01 -16.75
C ILE A 21 30.01 34.48 -16.65
N THR A 22 28.76 34.75 -17.06
CA THR A 22 27.65 35.21 -16.18
C THR A 22 26.31 35.49 -16.89
N ALA A 23 25.24 35.20 -16.13
CA ALA A 23 23.94 35.88 -16.05
C ALA A 23 22.83 35.61 -17.09
N GLU A 24 21.75 35.11 -16.52
CA GLU A 24 20.36 35.07 -17.00
C GLU A 24 19.91 36.39 -17.65
N THR A 25 19.12 36.26 -18.72
CA THR A 25 17.86 37.03 -18.80
C THR A 25 16.81 36.18 -19.48
N ALA A 26 15.72 35.97 -18.74
CA ALA A 26 14.46 35.45 -19.19
C ALA A 26 13.93 36.23 -20.40
N GLY A 27 13.39 35.52 -21.38
CA GLY A 27 12.71 36.07 -22.55
C GLY A 27 11.56 35.17 -22.92
N ALA A 28 10.39 35.53 -22.43
CA ALA A 28 9.13 34.83 -22.54
C ALA A 28 8.76 34.41 -23.97
N GLN A 29 8.26 33.19 -24.12
CA GLN A 29 7.24 32.88 -25.12
C GLN A 29 6.03 32.30 -24.40
N ASN A 30 5.30 33.21 -23.75
CA ASN A 30 3.91 33.00 -23.36
C ASN A 30 3.10 32.86 -24.64
N ALA A 31 2.79 31.61 -25.02
CA ALA A 31 1.61 31.35 -25.82
C ALA A 31 0.40 31.68 -24.93
N ALA A 32 -0.33 32.74 -25.29
CA ALA A 32 -1.51 33.19 -24.59
C ALA A 32 -2.60 32.11 -24.57
N SER A 33 -2.66 31.33 -23.48
CA SER A 33 -3.86 30.64 -23.06
C SER A 33 -4.71 31.61 -22.24
N THR A 34 -5.62 32.32 -22.90
CA THR A 34 -6.78 32.93 -22.21
C THR A 34 -7.70 31.81 -21.74
N GLY A 35 -7.30 31.15 -20.66
CA GLY A 35 -8.03 30.08 -19.99
C GLY A 35 -7.72 30.12 -18.50
N LEU A 36 -8.68 29.70 -17.68
CA LEU A 36 -8.47 29.54 -16.25
C LEU A 36 -7.39 28.47 -16.03
N SER A 37 -6.28 28.85 -15.38
CA SER A 37 -5.24 27.92 -14.94
C SER A 37 -5.62 27.41 -13.56
N TYR A 38 -5.81 26.10 -13.43
CA TYR A 38 -6.16 25.47 -12.16
C TYR A 38 -4.95 24.71 -11.63
N VAL A 39 -4.48 25.09 -10.44
CA VAL A 39 -3.50 24.32 -9.67
C VAL A 39 -4.27 23.47 -8.67
N VAL A 40 -4.05 22.16 -8.72
CA VAL A 40 -4.63 21.24 -7.74
C VAL A 40 -3.65 21.16 -6.56
N PRO A 41 -4.08 21.45 -5.32
CA PRO A 41 -3.23 21.30 -4.14
C PRO A 41 -2.72 19.88 -3.97
N THR A 42 -1.58 19.74 -3.30
CA THR A 42 -0.97 18.46 -2.94
C THR A 42 -0.70 18.40 -1.45
N GLU A 43 -0.61 17.19 -0.93
CA GLU A 43 -0.35 16.89 0.47
C GLU A 43 0.57 15.67 0.60
N PHE A 44 1.36 15.65 1.66
CA PHE A 44 2.21 14.52 2.03
C PHE A 44 1.46 13.61 2.99
N VAL A 45 1.41 12.33 2.65
CA VAL A 45 0.83 11.27 3.48
C VAL A 45 1.96 10.48 4.12
N GLU A 46 1.95 10.36 5.44
CA GLU A 46 2.86 9.47 6.17
C GLU A 46 2.50 8.01 5.94
N LEU A 47 3.51 7.21 5.62
CA LEU A 47 3.35 5.78 5.37
C LEU A 47 3.55 5.00 6.67
N PRO A 48 2.61 4.13 7.09
CA PRO A 48 2.81 3.22 8.23
C PRO A 48 4.10 2.41 8.13
N SER A 49 4.47 1.98 6.93
CA SER A 49 5.71 1.22 6.72
C SER A 49 6.99 2.06 6.84
N GLN A 50 6.86 3.39 6.75
CA GLN A 50 7.97 4.33 6.61
C GLN A 50 8.95 3.95 5.49
N GLY A 51 8.47 3.23 4.47
CA GLY A 51 9.28 2.78 3.35
C GLY A 51 10.23 1.62 3.66
N ARG A 52 10.25 1.10 4.90
CA ARG A 52 11.27 0.16 5.41
C ARG A 52 11.19 -1.23 4.81
N TYR A 53 10.00 -1.65 4.39
CA TYR A 53 9.75 -3.03 3.97
C TYR A 53 9.56 -3.17 2.46
N TYR A 54 9.81 -2.11 1.70
CA TYR A 54 9.88 -2.21 0.24
C TYR A 54 11.25 -2.74 -0.19
N PRO A 55 11.30 -3.66 -1.16
CA PRO A 55 12.55 -4.20 -1.66
C PRO A 55 13.42 -3.12 -2.33
N GLU A 56 14.72 -3.39 -2.44
CA GLU A 56 15.64 -2.52 -3.17
C GLU A 56 15.15 -2.23 -4.60
N GLY A 57 15.22 -0.96 -5.00
CA GLY A 57 14.78 -0.49 -6.31
C GLY A 57 13.30 -0.15 -6.41
N HIS A 58 12.49 -0.39 -5.37
CA HIS A 58 11.12 0.12 -5.30
C HIS A 58 11.13 1.64 -5.04
N ALA A 59 10.22 2.38 -5.69
CA ALA A 59 10.14 3.85 -5.60
C ALA A 59 9.92 4.37 -4.16
N LEU A 60 9.23 3.60 -3.33
CA LEU A 60 8.98 3.93 -1.91
C LEU A 60 9.99 3.32 -0.93
N SER A 61 11.06 2.68 -1.41
CA SER A 61 12.10 2.16 -0.51
C SER A 61 12.77 3.32 0.24
N GLY A 62 12.68 3.28 1.57
CA GLY A 62 13.19 4.34 2.45
C GLY A 62 12.42 5.67 2.39
N GLN A 63 11.24 5.71 1.77
CA GLN A 63 10.38 6.90 1.77
C GLN A 63 9.40 6.85 2.93
N GLU A 64 9.46 7.84 3.82
CA GLU A 64 8.56 7.95 4.98
C GLU A 64 7.19 8.54 4.59
N VAL A 65 7.16 9.34 3.52
CA VAL A 65 5.97 10.05 3.06
C VAL A 65 5.79 9.88 1.55
N VAL A 66 4.55 10.01 1.09
CA VAL A 66 4.20 10.07 -0.33
C VAL A 66 3.37 11.30 -0.63
N GLU A 67 3.65 11.97 -1.74
CA GLU A 67 2.87 13.13 -2.17
C GLU A 67 1.65 12.70 -3.01
N ILE A 68 0.46 13.13 -2.60
CA ILE A 68 -0.79 12.97 -3.34
C ILE A 68 -1.39 14.34 -3.66
N ARG A 69 -2.00 14.47 -4.84
CA ARG A 69 -2.84 15.63 -5.13
C ARG A 69 -4.24 15.44 -4.55
N HIS A 70 -4.93 16.55 -4.30
CA HIS A 70 -6.32 16.51 -3.88
C HIS A 70 -7.21 15.91 -4.97
N MET A 71 -8.25 15.18 -4.53
CA MET A 71 -9.25 14.61 -5.41
C MET A 71 -10.05 15.73 -6.10
N THR A 72 -10.27 15.60 -7.41
CA THR A 72 -11.11 16.52 -8.18
C THR A 72 -12.43 15.86 -8.56
N ALA A 73 -13.41 16.64 -9.03
CA ALA A 73 -14.67 16.09 -9.56
C ALA A 73 -14.46 15.04 -10.69
N LYS A 74 -13.38 15.19 -11.49
CA LYS A 74 -13.03 14.20 -12.52
C LYS A 74 -12.57 12.87 -11.92
N ASP A 75 -11.99 12.88 -10.73
CA ASP A 75 -11.61 11.66 -10.03
C ASP A 75 -12.81 10.99 -9.36
N GLU A 76 -13.82 11.77 -8.96
CA GLU A 76 -15.09 11.24 -8.47
C GLU A 76 -15.83 10.41 -9.53
N ASP A 77 -15.69 10.74 -10.82
CA ASP A 77 -16.19 9.90 -11.93
C ASP A 77 -15.60 8.48 -11.92
N ILE A 78 -14.36 8.30 -11.42
CA ILE A 78 -13.70 6.99 -11.30
C ILE A 78 -14.43 6.15 -10.26
N LEU A 79 -14.79 6.79 -9.14
CA LEU A 79 -15.53 6.18 -8.03
C LEU A 79 -16.96 5.81 -8.44
N THR A 80 -17.59 6.57 -9.33
CA THR A 80 -18.96 6.26 -9.81
C THR A 80 -19.00 5.36 -11.04
N SER A 81 -17.85 5.08 -11.67
CA SER A 81 -17.74 4.28 -12.90
C SER A 81 -18.18 2.82 -12.69
N ARG A 82 -19.35 2.46 -13.21
CA ARG A 82 -19.89 1.10 -13.16
C ARG A 82 -18.93 0.05 -13.69
N SER A 83 -18.15 0.37 -14.73
CA SER A 83 -17.18 -0.57 -15.30
C SER A 83 -15.99 -0.83 -14.40
N LEU A 84 -15.49 0.21 -13.70
CA LEU A 84 -14.35 0.06 -12.79
C LEU A 84 -14.78 -0.61 -11.49
N LEU A 85 -15.95 -0.24 -10.96
CA LEU A 85 -16.55 -0.88 -9.79
C LEU A 85 -16.78 -2.37 -10.02
N LYS A 86 -17.39 -2.76 -11.16
CA LYS A 86 -17.60 -4.17 -11.51
C LYS A 86 -16.30 -4.97 -11.67
N LYS A 87 -15.19 -4.31 -11.97
CA LYS A 87 -13.87 -4.94 -12.12
C LYS A 87 -13.02 -4.87 -10.84
N GLY A 88 -13.49 -4.19 -9.79
CA GLY A 88 -12.71 -3.93 -8.58
C GLY A 88 -11.48 -3.06 -8.81
N LEU A 89 -11.49 -2.18 -9.82
CA LEU A 89 -10.32 -1.36 -10.22
C LEU A 89 -10.48 0.14 -9.90
N ALA A 90 -11.62 0.55 -9.34
CA ALA A 90 -11.91 1.97 -9.09
C ALA A 90 -10.90 2.60 -8.13
N ILE A 91 -10.64 1.93 -7.01
CA ILE A 91 -9.72 2.39 -5.96
C ILE A 91 -8.29 2.49 -6.49
N ASP A 92 -7.79 1.46 -7.16
CA ASP A 92 -6.41 1.51 -7.69
C ASP A 92 -6.26 2.60 -8.75
N ARG A 93 -7.28 2.80 -9.58
CA ARG A 93 -7.26 3.85 -10.60
C ARG A 93 -7.32 5.24 -9.99
N LEU A 94 -8.06 5.39 -8.89
CA LEU A 94 -8.09 6.62 -8.11
C LEU A 94 -6.68 6.91 -7.55
N ILE A 95 -6.11 5.99 -6.77
CA ILE A 95 -4.77 6.19 -6.17
C ILE A 95 -3.73 6.49 -7.26
N GLN A 96 -3.72 5.75 -8.37
CA GLN A 96 -2.77 5.98 -9.47
C GLN A 96 -2.88 7.39 -10.05
N ASN A 97 -4.11 7.91 -10.11
CA ASN A 97 -4.35 9.25 -10.60
C ASN A 97 -3.92 10.32 -9.58
N LEU A 98 -4.05 10.04 -8.28
CA LEU A 98 -3.73 10.98 -7.19
C LEU A 98 -2.23 11.07 -6.86
N LEU A 99 -1.48 9.97 -6.96
CA LEU A 99 -0.03 9.97 -6.71
C LEU A 99 0.67 11.00 -7.61
N VAL A 100 1.49 11.88 -7.05
CA VAL A 100 2.25 12.85 -7.86
C VAL A 100 3.37 12.14 -8.63
N ASP A 101 4.11 11.27 -7.94
CA ASP A 101 5.09 10.40 -8.59
C ASP A 101 4.40 9.26 -9.35
N LYS A 102 4.60 9.26 -10.68
CA LYS A 102 4.01 8.26 -11.58
C LYS A 102 4.87 7.02 -11.78
N THR A 103 6.05 6.95 -11.17
CA THR A 103 6.91 5.76 -11.17
C THR A 103 6.45 4.69 -10.19
N ILE A 104 5.63 5.07 -9.20
CA ILE A 104 5.03 4.16 -8.21
C ILE A 104 3.94 3.32 -8.87
N ASP A 105 4.09 1.99 -8.82
CA ASP A 105 3.02 1.05 -9.16
C ASP A 105 2.09 0.88 -7.95
N VAL A 106 0.82 1.24 -8.13
CA VAL A 106 -0.19 1.13 -7.06
C VAL A 106 -0.36 -0.31 -6.56
N ASN A 107 -0.10 -1.31 -7.41
CA ASN A 107 -0.26 -2.71 -7.02
C ASN A 107 0.90 -3.23 -6.17
N SER A 108 2.07 -2.58 -6.24
CA SER A 108 3.22 -2.95 -5.42
C SER A 108 3.19 -2.29 -4.04
N LEU A 109 2.28 -1.33 -3.81
CA LEU A 109 2.06 -0.72 -2.50
C LEU A 109 1.67 -1.76 -1.45
N LEU A 110 2.32 -1.68 -0.29
CA LEU A 110 1.94 -2.45 0.89
C LEU A 110 0.50 -2.09 1.30
N VAL A 111 -0.24 -3.07 1.82
CA VAL A 111 -1.66 -2.89 2.16
C VAL A 111 -1.87 -1.73 3.14
N GLY A 112 -1.03 -1.62 4.18
CA GLY A 112 -1.13 -0.54 5.17
C GLY A 112 -0.90 0.86 4.58
N ASP A 113 0.15 1.03 3.79
CA ASP A 113 0.44 2.28 3.09
C ASP A 113 -0.67 2.68 2.13
N ARG A 114 -1.23 1.69 1.43
CA ARG A 114 -2.38 1.89 0.55
C ARG A 114 -3.60 2.36 1.34
N ASN A 115 -3.85 1.82 2.53
CA ASN A 115 -4.94 2.24 3.40
C ASN A 115 -4.74 3.69 3.90
N ALA A 116 -3.52 4.04 4.32
CA ALA A 116 -3.19 5.41 4.74
C ALA A 116 -3.47 6.44 3.63
N ILE A 117 -3.04 6.15 2.39
CA ILE A 117 -3.32 7.01 1.22
C ILE A 117 -4.83 7.18 1.00
N LEU A 118 -5.61 6.11 1.17
CA LEU A 118 -7.05 6.16 0.95
C LEU A 118 -7.79 6.94 2.04
N ILE A 119 -7.37 6.83 3.29
CA ILE A 119 -7.95 7.60 4.40
C ILE A 119 -7.69 9.09 4.18
N GLN A 120 -6.44 9.48 3.89
CA GLN A 120 -6.13 10.87 3.58
C GLN A 120 -6.90 11.38 2.37
N THR A 121 -6.97 10.58 1.30
CA THR A 121 -7.81 10.91 0.13
C THR A 121 -9.26 11.18 0.52
N ARG A 122 -9.84 10.36 1.40
CA ARG A 122 -11.23 10.49 1.86
C ARG A 122 -11.43 11.73 2.73
N ILE A 123 -10.47 12.06 3.60
CA ILE A 123 -10.50 13.27 4.43
C ILE A 123 -10.49 14.52 3.54
N HIS A 124 -9.61 14.59 2.54
CA HIS A 124 -9.55 15.75 1.63
C HIS A 124 -10.75 15.85 0.70
N ALA A 125 -11.35 14.71 0.33
CA ALA A 125 -12.49 14.67 -0.59
C ALA A 125 -13.80 15.10 0.07
N TYR A 126 -14.13 14.54 1.25
CA TYR A 126 -15.44 14.73 1.87
C TYR A 126 -15.40 15.17 3.33
N GLY A 127 -14.22 15.53 3.85
CA GLY A 127 -14.01 15.95 5.23
C GLY A 127 -13.66 14.80 6.18
N PRO A 128 -13.23 15.13 7.41
CA PRO A 128 -12.76 14.15 8.39
C PRO A 128 -13.88 13.31 9.01
N ASP A 129 -15.12 13.78 8.97
CA ASP A 129 -16.26 13.07 9.53
C ASP A 129 -16.67 11.90 8.61
N TYR A 130 -16.71 10.71 9.19
CA TYR A 130 -17.21 9.50 8.56
C TYR A 130 -18.43 8.97 9.31
N ILE A 131 -19.57 8.99 8.62
CA ILE A 131 -20.85 8.57 9.16
C ILE A 131 -21.14 7.15 8.67
N THR A 132 -21.35 6.22 9.59
CA THR A 132 -21.69 4.83 9.27
C THR A 132 -22.55 4.20 10.36
N ARG A 133 -23.21 3.07 10.05
CA ARG A 133 -23.95 2.29 11.03
C ARG A 133 -22.99 1.43 11.84
N SER A 134 -23.04 1.57 13.15
CA SER A 134 -22.25 0.79 14.10
C SER A 134 -23.16 0.00 15.02
N ILE A 135 -22.71 -1.18 15.46
CA ILE A 135 -23.42 -2.01 16.42
C ILE A 135 -22.73 -1.83 17.78
N CYS A 136 -23.48 -1.43 18.81
CA CYS A 136 -22.95 -1.32 20.16
C CYS A 136 -22.60 -2.73 20.70
N PRO A 137 -21.37 -2.97 21.15
CA PRO A 137 -20.95 -4.29 21.64
C PRO A 137 -21.58 -4.65 22.99
N SER A 138 -22.09 -3.67 23.73
CA SER A 138 -22.63 -3.86 25.08
C SER A 138 -24.14 -4.13 25.09
N CYS A 139 -24.93 -3.41 24.29
CA CYS A 139 -26.39 -3.57 24.26
C CYS A 139 -26.93 -4.10 22.92
N GLY A 140 -26.11 -4.16 21.86
CA GLY A 140 -26.53 -4.61 20.53
C GLY A 140 -27.34 -3.58 19.73
N ASP A 141 -27.51 -2.35 20.23
CA ASP A 141 -28.16 -1.27 19.49
C ASP A 141 -27.42 -0.98 18.17
N VAL A 142 -28.19 -0.67 17.14
CA VAL A 142 -27.66 -0.32 15.81
C VAL A 142 -28.05 1.13 15.52
N SER A 143 -27.08 2.01 15.58
CA SER A 143 -27.25 3.44 15.37
C SER A 143 -26.25 4.00 14.39
N GLU A 144 -26.58 5.15 13.82
CA GLU A 144 -25.66 5.94 13.00
C GLU A 144 -24.65 6.64 13.91
N SER A 145 -23.37 6.46 13.62
CA SER A 145 -22.27 7.03 14.38
C SER A 145 -21.35 7.83 13.47
N THR A 146 -20.86 8.95 13.99
CA THR A 146 -19.88 9.79 13.32
C THR A 146 -18.51 9.54 13.94
N PHE A 147 -17.54 9.17 13.11
CA PHE A 147 -16.16 8.96 13.49
C PHE A 147 -15.27 10.04 12.88
N ASN A 148 -14.33 10.58 13.66
CA ASN A 148 -13.37 11.55 13.20
C ASN A 148 -12.12 10.83 12.68
N LEU A 149 -11.93 10.85 11.36
CA LEU A 149 -10.80 10.16 10.71
C LEU A 149 -9.44 10.82 11.00
N LEU A 150 -9.39 12.03 11.57
CA LEU A 150 -8.12 12.64 12.02
C LEU A 150 -7.56 11.97 13.28
N GLU A 151 -8.35 11.15 13.97
CA GLU A 151 -7.91 10.36 15.13
C GLU A 151 -7.33 9.00 14.73
N VAL A 152 -7.26 8.70 13.43
CA VAL A 152 -6.58 7.50 12.92
C VAL A 152 -5.08 7.70 13.07
N GLU A 153 -4.43 6.75 13.72
CA GLU A 153 -2.99 6.73 13.92
C GLU A 153 -2.34 5.64 13.06
N ASN A 154 -1.09 5.85 12.67
CA ASN A 154 -0.30 4.83 11.99
C ASN A 154 0.19 3.80 13.01
N ASP A 155 -0.10 2.52 12.75
CA ASP A 155 0.49 1.38 13.42
C ASP A 155 1.71 0.93 12.60
N THR A 156 2.91 1.05 13.17
CA THR A 156 4.15 0.65 12.48
C THR A 156 4.44 -0.85 12.58
N GLY A 157 3.59 -1.61 13.27
CA GLY A 157 3.80 -3.00 13.66
C GLY A 157 4.70 -3.10 14.90
N GLU A 158 4.35 -4.01 15.81
CA GLU A 158 5.09 -4.29 17.05
C GLU A 158 5.22 -5.80 17.27
N TRP A 159 6.41 -6.35 16.99
CA TRP A 159 6.67 -7.80 17.09
C TRP A 159 7.88 -8.16 17.97
N ALA A 160 8.44 -7.20 18.70
CA ALA A 160 9.68 -7.37 19.47
C ALA A 160 9.59 -8.50 20.53
N ASP A 161 8.39 -8.76 21.05
CA ASP A 161 8.15 -9.82 22.04
C ASP A 161 7.87 -11.20 21.41
N MET A 162 7.94 -11.31 20.08
CA MET A 162 7.67 -12.52 19.33
C MET A 162 8.96 -13.15 18.79
N ASN A 163 8.91 -14.44 18.46
CA ASN A 163 10.04 -15.20 17.93
C ASN A 163 10.18 -14.95 16.42
N VAL A 164 10.48 -13.70 16.08
CA VAL A 164 10.53 -13.18 14.72
C VAL A 164 11.83 -12.41 14.50
N ASP A 165 12.58 -12.82 13.49
CA ASP A 165 13.79 -12.14 13.04
C ASP A 165 13.49 -11.32 11.77
N GLY A 166 14.07 -10.13 11.68
CA GLY A 166 13.97 -9.26 10.50
C GLY A 166 13.91 -7.76 10.85
N PRO A 167 13.70 -6.89 9.85
CA PRO A 167 13.54 -7.23 8.43
C PRO A 167 14.84 -7.72 7.78
N THR A 168 14.73 -8.62 6.79
CA THR A 168 15.85 -8.99 5.91
C THR A 168 16.12 -7.89 4.87
N GLU A 169 17.21 -8.01 4.10
CA GLU A 169 17.51 -7.11 2.97
C GLU A 169 16.38 -7.08 1.91
N GLN A 170 15.53 -8.11 1.86
CA GLN A 170 14.39 -8.19 0.93
C GLN A 170 13.09 -7.64 1.52
N GLY A 171 13.11 -7.11 2.75
CA GLY A 171 11.90 -6.67 3.46
C GLY A 171 11.02 -7.84 3.95
N THR A 172 11.61 -9.02 4.15
CA THR A 172 10.93 -10.22 4.69
C THR A 172 11.25 -10.42 6.16
N PHE A 173 10.51 -11.31 6.82
CA PHE A 173 10.67 -11.67 8.23
C PHE A 173 10.68 -13.18 8.39
N ILE A 174 11.43 -13.69 9.35
CA ILE A 174 11.54 -15.11 9.65
C ILE A 174 10.85 -15.36 10.98
N VAL A 175 9.75 -16.11 10.95
CA VAL A 175 8.97 -16.50 12.13
C VAL A 175 9.30 -17.94 12.48
N ALA A 176 9.83 -18.17 13.68
CA ALA A 176 10.11 -19.53 14.16
C ALA A 176 8.87 -20.13 14.85
N LEU A 177 8.33 -21.20 14.24
CA LEU A 177 7.09 -21.83 14.68
C LEU A 177 7.27 -22.59 16.02
N PRO A 178 6.36 -22.43 16.99
CA PRO A 178 6.55 -22.95 18.34
C PRO A 178 6.47 -24.49 18.45
N LYS A 179 5.67 -25.17 17.62
CA LYS A 179 5.49 -26.62 17.70
C LYS A 179 6.44 -27.37 16.78
N THR A 180 6.53 -26.95 15.52
CA THR A 180 7.39 -27.60 14.53
C THR A 180 8.85 -27.17 14.64
N GLY A 181 9.12 -25.99 15.21
CA GLY A 181 10.47 -25.40 15.26
C GLY A 181 10.98 -24.90 13.91
N LEU A 182 10.17 -25.00 12.85
CA LEU A 182 10.58 -24.64 11.50
C LEU A 182 10.58 -23.12 11.34
N PRO A 183 11.64 -22.54 10.72
CA PRO A 183 11.64 -21.13 10.35
C PRO A 183 10.76 -20.93 9.11
N VAL A 184 9.82 -20.00 9.20
CA VAL A 184 8.94 -19.62 8.11
C VAL A 184 9.22 -18.18 7.72
N GLU A 185 9.66 -17.98 6.49
CA GLU A 185 9.88 -16.65 5.94
C GLU A 185 8.56 -16.10 5.37
N VAL A 186 8.20 -14.90 5.80
CA VAL A 186 7.00 -14.18 5.39
C VAL A 186 7.36 -12.81 4.82
N ARG A 187 6.57 -12.35 3.86
CA ARG A 187 6.63 -10.99 3.33
C ARG A 187 5.33 -10.26 3.64
N LEU A 188 5.38 -8.94 3.72
CA LEU A 188 4.17 -8.14 3.79
C LEU A 188 3.39 -8.24 2.47
N MET A 189 2.07 -8.32 2.58
CA MET A 189 1.19 -8.33 1.42
C MET A 189 1.09 -6.94 0.78
N ASN A 190 0.87 -6.94 -0.53
CA ASN A 190 0.67 -5.74 -1.34
C ASN A 190 -0.61 -5.83 -2.19
N GLY A 191 -0.89 -4.81 -2.99
CA GLY A 191 -2.06 -4.76 -3.86
C GLY A 191 -2.16 -5.92 -4.87
N HIS A 192 -1.05 -6.53 -5.29
CA HIS A 192 -1.10 -7.74 -6.13
C HIS A 192 -1.73 -8.93 -5.40
N ASP A 193 -1.43 -9.07 -4.10
CA ASP A 193 -1.99 -10.14 -3.27
C ASP A 193 -3.49 -9.97 -3.06
N GLU A 194 -3.94 -8.74 -2.77
CA GLU A 194 -5.37 -8.44 -2.64
C GLU A 194 -6.14 -8.81 -3.93
N LYS A 195 -5.59 -8.43 -5.09
CA LYS A 195 -6.17 -8.81 -6.40
C LYS A 195 -6.20 -10.31 -6.61
N HIS A 196 -5.15 -11.00 -6.21
CA HIS A 196 -5.09 -12.44 -6.31
C HIS A 196 -6.09 -13.13 -5.36
N ALA A 197 -6.24 -12.63 -4.13
CA ALA A 197 -7.24 -13.09 -3.17
C ALA A 197 -8.67 -12.92 -3.71
N LEU A 198 -9.01 -11.76 -4.28
CA LEU A 198 -10.31 -11.52 -4.91
C LEU A 198 -10.59 -12.52 -6.05
N LYS A 199 -9.61 -12.78 -6.92
CA LYS A 199 -9.74 -13.77 -8.00
C LYS A 199 -9.97 -15.19 -7.47
N ILE A 200 -9.30 -15.58 -6.38
CA ILE A 200 -9.51 -16.88 -5.75
C ILE A 200 -10.95 -16.99 -5.22
N ILE A 201 -11.44 -15.96 -4.53
CA ILE A 201 -12.80 -15.92 -3.99
C ILE A 201 -13.83 -16.02 -5.12
N GLU A 202 -13.68 -15.22 -6.18
CA GLU A 202 -14.58 -15.28 -7.34
C GLU A 202 -14.60 -16.65 -8.00
N ASN A 203 -13.43 -17.25 -8.22
CA ASN A 203 -13.33 -18.56 -8.86
C ASN A 203 -13.94 -19.66 -8.00
N ARG A 204 -13.72 -19.63 -6.67
CA ARG A 204 -14.37 -20.59 -5.76
C ARG A 204 -15.87 -20.42 -5.72
N LYS A 205 -16.38 -19.18 -5.70
CA LYS A 205 -17.81 -18.89 -5.76
C LYS A 205 -18.44 -19.41 -7.06
N LYS A 206 -17.79 -19.19 -8.21
CA LYS A 206 -18.19 -19.75 -9.51
C LYS A 206 -18.23 -21.28 -9.49
N ASN A 207 -17.28 -21.90 -8.80
CA ASN A 207 -17.16 -23.36 -8.68
C ASN A 207 -17.90 -23.96 -7.49
N LYS A 208 -18.66 -23.16 -6.71
CA LYS A 208 -19.39 -23.59 -5.49
C LYS A 208 -18.52 -24.33 -4.47
N LEU A 209 -17.24 -23.97 -4.38
CA LEU A 209 -16.30 -24.55 -3.43
C LEU A 209 -16.38 -23.83 -2.08
N ALA A 210 -16.05 -24.55 -1.01
CA ALA A 210 -16.01 -23.99 0.34
C ALA A 210 -14.98 -22.85 0.46
N GLU A 211 -15.30 -21.87 1.29
CA GLU A 211 -14.39 -20.78 1.62
C GLU A 211 -13.24 -21.29 2.51
N THR A 212 -12.01 -20.98 2.10
CA THR A 212 -10.80 -21.30 2.86
C THR A 212 -9.93 -20.06 2.92
N SER A 213 -10.46 -19.00 3.54
CA SER A 213 -9.81 -17.67 3.57
C SER A 213 -8.46 -17.70 4.29
N VAL A 214 -8.42 -18.28 5.49
CA VAL A 214 -7.23 -18.25 6.36
C VAL A 214 -6.03 -18.94 5.71
N THR A 215 -6.13 -20.22 5.37
CA THR A 215 -5.01 -20.95 4.74
C THR A 215 -4.64 -20.40 3.37
N SER A 216 -5.60 -19.82 2.63
CA SER A 216 -5.29 -19.17 1.36
C SER A 216 -4.49 -17.89 1.54
N GLN A 217 -4.77 -17.10 2.58
CA GLN A 217 -4.01 -15.91 2.92
C GLN A 217 -2.59 -16.27 3.39
N MET A 218 -2.45 -17.29 4.25
CA MET A 218 -1.13 -17.78 4.68
C MET A 218 -0.24 -18.17 3.50
N LYS A 219 -0.79 -18.87 2.52
CA LYS A 219 -0.08 -19.23 1.28
C LYS A 219 0.38 -18.03 0.47
N GLN A 220 -0.23 -16.85 0.61
CA GLN A 220 0.15 -15.66 -0.16
C GLN A 220 1.38 -14.96 0.43
N TYR A 221 1.42 -14.80 1.76
CA TYR A 221 2.51 -14.10 2.42
C TYR A 221 3.72 -14.98 2.75
N ILE A 222 3.58 -16.31 2.81
CA ILE A 222 4.72 -17.22 3.03
C ILE A 222 5.59 -17.28 1.78
N VAL A 223 6.86 -16.91 1.94
CA VAL A 223 7.91 -16.92 0.91
C VAL A 223 8.66 -18.24 0.91
N SER A 224 9.10 -18.71 2.08
CA SER A 224 9.85 -19.95 2.24
C SER A 224 9.58 -20.62 3.59
N ILE A 225 9.81 -21.93 3.66
CA ILE A 225 9.78 -22.72 4.91
C ILE A 225 11.07 -23.52 4.96
N ASP A 226 11.89 -23.31 5.97
CA ASP A 226 13.20 -23.99 6.09
C ASP A 226 14.06 -23.86 4.82
N GLY A 227 14.01 -22.69 4.17
CA GLY A 227 14.70 -22.40 2.91
C GLY A 227 14.02 -22.97 1.64
N HIS A 228 12.95 -23.76 1.77
CA HIS A 228 12.18 -24.26 0.64
C HIS A 228 11.23 -23.20 0.10
N THR A 229 11.48 -22.73 -1.13
CA THR A 229 10.68 -21.71 -1.83
C THR A 229 9.64 -22.29 -2.80
N ASN A 230 9.58 -23.63 -2.94
CA ASN A 230 8.66 -24.28 -3.86
C ASN A 230 7.20 -24.09 -3.40
N ARG A 231 6.39 -23.40 -4.22
CA ARG A 231 4.98 -23.10 -3.91
C ARG A 231 4.14 -24.35 -3.65
N SER A 232 4.42 -25.48 -4.29
CA SER A 232 3.69 -26.72 -4.01
C SER A 232 4.04 -27.30 -2.64
N GLU A 233 5.27 -27.16 -2.17
CA GLU A 233 5.71 -27.63 -0.85
C GLU A 233 5.12 -26.73 0.23
N ILE A 234 5.18 -25.41 0.03
CA ILE A 234 4.56 -24.41 0.91
C ILE A 234 3.06 -24.69 1.06
N ASN A 235 2.35 -24.90 -0.05
CA ASN A 235 0.91 -25.16 0.00
C ASN A 235 0.59 -26.43 0.80
N LYS A 236 1.34 -27.52 0.59
CA LYS A 236 1.18 -28.78 1.32
C LYS A 236 1.48 -28.59 2.81
N PHE A 237 2.51 -27.83 3.14
CA PHE A 237 2.84 -27.54 4.53
C PHE A 237 1.71 -26.77 5.22
N VAL A 238 1.23 -25.67 4.61
CA VAL A 238 0.13 -24.87 5.18
C VAL A 238 -1.14 -25.73 5.37
N ASP A 239 -1.44 -26.63 4.44
CA ASP A 239 -2.61 -27.52 4.54
C ASP A 239 -2.48 -28.59 5.64
N ASN A 240 -1.25 -28.93 6.06
CA ASN A 240 -0.98 -29.94 7.09
C ASN A 240 -0.37 -29.36 8.37
N MET A 241 -0.26 -28.03 8.46
CA MET A 241 0.37 -27.34 9.58
C MET A 241 -0.45 -27.54 10.86
N PRO A 242 0.18 -27.80 12.02
CA PRO A 242 -0.53 -27.84 13.28
C PRO A 242 -1.27 -26.53 13.58
N THR A 243 -2.50 -26.62 14.12
CA THR A 243 -3.32 -25.45 14.45
C THR A 243 -2.61 -24.42 15.34
N LEU A 244 -1.78 -24.88 16.28
CA LEU A 244 -0.99 -24.02 17.17
C LEU A 244 -0.01 -23.14 16.37
N ASP A 245 0.69 -23.74 15.40
CA ASP A 245 1.62 -23.02 14.54
C ASP A 245 0.88 -22.05 13.62
N ALA A 246 -0.27 -22.48 13.07
CA ALA A 246 -1.07 -21.62 12.21
C ALA A 246 -1.62 -20.39 12.96
N GLN A 247 -2.07 -20.59 14.20
CA GLN A 247 -2.51 -19.50 15.07
C GLN A 247 -1.36 -18.56 15.41
N TYR A 248 -0.21 -19.11 15.82
CA TYR A 248 0.98 -18.32 16.16
C TYR A 248 1.46 -17.49 14.97
N LEU A 249 1.61 -18.12 13.80
CA LEU A 249 2.04 -17.44 12.59
C LEU A 249 1.09 -16.31 12.20
N ARG A 250 -0.22 -16.49 12.38
CA ARG A 250 -1.20 -15.41 12.12
C ARG A 250 -1.06 -14.25 13.11
N VAL A 251 -0.88 -14.53 14.40
CA VAL A 251 -0.68 -13.47 15.40
C VAL A 251 0.63 -12.72 15.11
N ALA A 252 1.72 -13.45 14.84
CA ALA A 252 3.00 -12.88 14.48
C ALA A 252 2.91 -12.04 13.21
N TYR A 253 2.27 -12.56 12.17
CA TYR A 253 2.07 -11.84 10.93
C TYR A 253 1.27 -10.54 11.13
N ASN A 254 0.17 -10.59 11.90
CA ASN A 254 -0.62 -9.38 12.16
C ASN A 254 0.17 -8.33 12.95
N ALA A 255 1.00 -8.75 13.91
CA ALA A 255 1.88 -7.87 14.67
C ALA A 255 2.99 -7.24 13.81
N LEU A 256 3.37 -7.88 12.71
CA LEU A 256 4.39 -7.39 11.78
C LEU A 256 3.87 -6.35 10.78
N VAL A 257 2.59 -6.43 10.41
CA VAL A 257 2.04 -5.67 9.29
C VAL A 257 1.78 -4.23 9.73
N PRO A 258 2.53 -3.25 9.22
CA PRO A 258 2.21 -1.85 9.45
C PRO A 258 0.89 -1.52 8.76
N ASN A 259 0.04 -0.75 9.43
CA ASN A 259 -1.27 -0.37 8.94
C ASN A 259 -1.73 0.91 9.63
N VAL A 260 -3.00 1.25 9.47
CA VAL A 260 -3.68 2.35 10.14
C VAL A 260 -4.61 1.77 11.21
N ASP A 261 -4.61 2.35 12.42
CA ASP A 261 -5.52 1.95 13.50
C ASP A 261 -6.90 2.56 13.25
N MET A 262 -7.82 1.71 12.81
CA MET A 262 -9.21 2.07 12.52
C MET A 262 -10.14 1.89 13.72
N ALA A 263 -9.61 1.49 14.89
CA ALA A 263 -10.38 1.36 16.11
C ALA A 263 -10.62 2.73 16.76
N LEU A 264 -11.63 3.47 16.29
CA LEU A 264 -11.87 4.84 16.76
C LEU A 264 -12.77 4.89 18.01
N PRO A 265 -12.66 5.95 18.83
CA PRO A 265 -13.55 6.16 19.97
C PRO A 265 -15.02 6.14 19.56
N PHE A 266 -15.83 5.39 20.29
CA PHE A 266 -17.27 5.26 20.09
C PHE A 266 -17.99 5.43 21.42
N ARG A 267 -19.09 6.19 21.39
CA ARG A 267 -20.01 6.33 22.50
C ARG A 267 -21.42 5.96 22.06
N CYS A 268 -21.99 4.95 22.71
CA CYS A 268 -23.35 4.51 22.41
C CYS A 268 -24.37 5.57 22.86
N ALA A 269 -25.31 5.94 21.98
CA ALA A 269 -26.39 6.87 22.32
C ALA A 269 -27.44 6.25 23.26
N GLU A 270 -27.61 4.92 23.23
CA GLU A 270 -28.65 4.22 23.99
C GLU A 270 -28.20 3.82 25.41
N CYS A 271 -27.02 3.21 25.53
CA CYS A 271 -26.52 2.70 26.83
C CYS A 271 -25.31 3.47 27.37
N GLU A 272 -24.93 4.58 26.73
CA GLU A 272 -23.83 5.47 27.10
C GLU A 272 -22.44 4.81 27.25
N THR A 273 -22.30 3.55 26.82
CA THR A 273 -21.02 2.84 26.93
C THR A 273 -20.01 3.44 25.96
N GLU A 274 -18.83 3.76 26.49
CA GLU A 274 -17.65 4.15 25.73
C GLU A 274 -16.82 2.91 25.40
N SER A 275 -16.40 2.80 24.14
CA SER A 275 -15.52 1.73 23.66
C SER A 275 -14.74 2.21 22.43
N ARG A 276 -13.85 1.37 21.89
CA ARG A 276 -13.25 1.58 20.57
C ARG A 276 -13.91 0.63 19.59
N LEU A 277 -14.36 1.13 18.45
CA LEU A 277 -14.94 0.32 17.39
C LEU A 277 -14.10 0.40 16.14
N GLU A 278 -13.85 -0.77 15.55
CA GLU A 278 -13.24 -0.88 14.24
C GLU A 278 -14.17 -0.25 13.20
N VAL A 279 -13.73 0.85 12.61
CA VAL A 279 -14.47 1.54 11.57
C VAL A 279 -14.36 0.76 10.26
N PRO A 280 -15.48 0.29 9.68
CA PRO A 280 -15.43 -0.57 8.51
C PRO A 280 -14.92 0.20 7.29
N PHE A 281 -13.83 -0.30 6.72
CA PHE A 281 -13.28 0.13 5.44
C PHE A 281 -13.96 -0.60 4.27
N THR A 282 -15.27 -0.41 4.12
CA THR A 282 -16.08 -1.07 3.09
C THR A 282 -16.27 -0.18 1.86
N ALA A 283 -17.03 -0.65 0.87
CA ALA A 283 -17.42 0.17 -0.28
C ALA A 283 -18.01 1.53 0.16
N ASP A 284 -18.78 1.55 1.24
CA ASP A 284 -19.46 2.75 1.73
C ASP A 284 -18.49 3.86 2.20
N PHE A 285 -17.19 3.55 2.36
CA PHE A 285 -16.17 4.52 2.75
C PHE A 285 -16.12 5.74 1.81
N PHE A 286 -16.25 5.52 0.50
CA PHE A 286 -16.39 6.58 -0.50
C PHE A 286 -17.84 6.81 -0.95
N TRP A 287 -18.79 5.98 -0.50
CA TRP A 287 -20.21 6.05 -0.88
C TRP A 287 -21.16 5.90 0.32
N PRO A 288 -21.13 6.78 1.34
CA PRO A 288 -21.90 6.60 2.58
C PRO A 288 -23.43 6.68 2.41
N ASN A 289 -23.90 7.18 1.26
CA ASN A 289 -25.33 7.43 0.98
C ASN A 289 -25.93 6.47 -0.06
N ARG A 290 -25.40 5.25 -0.22
CA ARG A 290 -25.93 4.24 -1.15
C ARG A 290 -26.49 3.01 -0.47
#